data_AF-A0A7X5C6C8-F1
#
_entry.id   AF-A0A7X5C6C8-F1
#
_cell.length_a   1.000
_cell.length_b   1.000
_cell.length_c   1.000
_cell.angle_alpha   90.00
_cell.angle_beta   90.00
_cell.angle_gamma   90.00
#
_symmetry.space_group_name_H-M   'P 1'
#
loop_
_entity.id
_entity.type
_entity.pdbx_description
1 polymer ?
#
loop_
_entity_poly.entity_id
_entity_poly.type
_entity_poly.pdbx_seq_one_letter_code
_entity_poly.pdbx_strand_id
1 'polypeptide(L)'
;MKNYSVLHILDLYHIYKNMDKQEKKNFYQHKCDYYQFFVKIIIIIASLASLAYLVSDYQLNGHTLIPTLVPRLSILVPLVFYIFLETRTNNYKIKIFLNYLMLNLIVMATIWSVYHLEIKTHFCEGATILNFLFLICCLGSSPRSGILGYGIYFTEILLSHQFNHYENLNVILSLNIPCFGAIILAHCLLDLGELDHYLTSRKLEQALITDPLTTAYNRHKMYRLIEDNHLIINEFPVSLIMLDIDHFKKINDTHGHTVGDQALHYLGKTLMKEIDNAGTVIRFGGEEFVIILPGCPPEKACKMAEDLRKKIALSEKTPANFTISAGIVEYNGNFKKSIKAVDHALYHAKESGRNQVFWNREFHTELTG
;
A
#
# COMPACT_ATOMS: atom_id res chain seq x y z
N MET A 1 -15.62 -4.60 20.32
CA MET A 1 -14.41 -5.43 20.15
C MET A 1 -14.68 -6.39 18.99
N LYS A 2 -13.81 -6.46 17.97
CA LYS A 2 -13.94 -7.50 16.93
C LYS A 2 -13.80 -8.86 17.62
N ASN A 3 -14.84 -9.71 17.55
CA ASN A 3 -14.73 -11.10 18.02
C ASN A 3 -13.91 -11.87 16.97
N TYR A 4 -12.60 -11.97 17.18
CA TYR A 4 -11.75 -12.88 16.41
C TYR A 4 -12.16 -14.32 16.74
N SER A 5 -13.09 -14.86 15.94
CA SER A 5 -13.45 -16.27 15.98
C SER A 5 -12.51 -17.06 15.07
N VAL A 6 -12.38 -18.37 15.32
CA VAL A 6 -11.66 -19.29 14.43
C VAL A 6 -12.21 -19.20 13.00
N LEU A 7 -13.52 -18.98 12.86
CA LEU A 7 -14.18 -18.79 11.57
C LEU A 7 -13.61 -17.57 10.82
N HIS A 8 -13.41 -16.45 11.51
CA HIS A 8 -12.85 -15.24 10.89
C HIS A 8 -11.40 -15.44 10.39
N ILE A 9 -10.59 -16.20 11.13
CA ILE A 9 -9.23 -16.56 10.70
C ILE A 9 -9.26 -17.43 9.43
N LEU A 10 -10.20 -18.38 9.36
CA LEU A 10 -10.40 -19.23 8.18
C LEU A 10 -10.85 -18.40 6.97
N ASP A 11 -11.73 -17.42 7.16
CA ASP A 11 -12.15 -16.50 6.09
C ASP A 11 -10.96 -15.69 5.56
N LEU A 12 -10.13 -15.13 6.46
CA LEU A 12 -8.92 -14.39 6.08
C LEU A 12 -7.94 -15.27 5.31
N TYR A 13 -7.76 -16.52 5.74
CA TYR A 13 -6.94 -17.49 5.02
C TYR A 13 -7.50 -17.79 3.62
N HIS A 14 -8.83 -17.92 3.49
CA HIS A 14 -9.47 -18.15 2.20
C HIS A 14 -9.30 -16.96 1.25
N ILE A 15 -9.40 -15.73 1.76
CA ILE A 15 -9.11 -14.50 1.02
C ILE A 15 -7.65 -14.50 0.57
N TYR A 16 -6.71 -14.71 1.51
CA TYR A 16 -5.28 -14.77 1.21
C TYR A 16 -4.95 -15.78 0.11
N LYS A 17 -5.54 -16.98 0.19
CA LYS A 17 -5.32 -18.05 -0.78
C LYS A 17 -5.75 -17.61 -2.18
N ASN A 18 -6.90 -16.96 -2.29
CA ASN A 18 -7.50 -16.54 -3.56
C ASN A 18 -6.93 -15.24 -4.13
N MET A 19 -6.17 -14.45 -3.35
CA MET A 19 -5.53 -13.24 -3.86
C MET A 19 -4.60 -13.56 -5.04
N ASP A 20 -4.64 -12.69 -6.04
CA ASP A 20 -3.77 -12.82 -7.21
C ASP A 20 -2.30 -12.46 -6.86
N LYS A 21 -1.41 -12.64 -7.84
CA LYS A 21 0.03 -12.39 -7.64
C LYS A 21 0.35 -10.92 -7.38
N GLN A 22 -0.40 -10.00 -8.00
CA GLN A 22 -0.19 -8.56 -7.88
C GLN A 22 -0.73 -8.03 -6.55
N GLU A 23 -1.90 -8.49 -6.11
CA GLU A 23 -2.46 -8.21 -4.81
C GLU A 23 -1.55 -8.67 -3.68
N LYS A 24 -1.01 -9.89 -3.77
CA LYS A 24 -0.02 -10.41 -2.82
C LYS A 24 1.24 -9.56 -2.80
N LYS A 25 1.70 -9.09 -3.97
CA LYS A 25 2.86 -8.19 -4.08
C LYS A 25 2.58 -6.86 -3.38
N ASN A 26 1.42 -6.26 -3.61
CA ASN A 26 1.03 -4.99 -3.00
C ASN A 26 0.88 -5.12 -1.48
N PHE A 27 0.28 -6.22 -1.01
CA PHE A 27 0.18 -6.54 0.42
C PHE A 27 1.56 -6.62 1.09
N TYR A 28 2.47 -7.43 0.55
CA TYR A 28 3.81 -7.57 1.15
C TYR A 28 4.68 -6.31 1.01
N GLN A 29 4.48 -5.51 -0.04
CA GLN A 29 5.13 -4.20 -0.15
C GLN A 29 4.65 -3.27 0.97
N HIS A 30 3.33 -3.14 1.15
CA HIS A 30 2.74 -2.32 2.21
C HIS A 30 3.20 -2.77 3.60
N LYS A 31 3.13 -4.08 3.87
CA LYS A 31 3.57 -4.68 5.12
C LYS A 31 5.05 -4.38 5.40
N CYS A 32 5.92 -4.54 4.40
CA CYS A 32 7.34 -4.22 4.54
C CYS A 32 7.54 -2.73 4.83
N ASP A 33 6.92 -1.82 4.07
CA ASP A 33 7.10 -0.38 4.26
C ASP A 33 6.60 0.09 5.64
N TYR A 34 5.54 -0.51 6.18
CA TYR A 34 5.04 -0.22 7.52
C TYR A 34 6.05 -0.60 8.63
N TYR A 35 6.61 -1.81 8.56
CA TYR A 35 7.51 -2.34 9.60
C TYR A 35 8.98 -1.97 9.43
N GLN A 36 9.41 -1.59 8.22
CA GLN A 36 10.83 -1.48 7.88
C GLN A 36 11.60 -0.51 8.76
N PHE A 37 10.99 0.62 9.14
CA PHE A 37 11.62 1.59 10.04
C PHE A 37 12.03 0.94 11.37
N PHE A 38 11.10 0.22 12.01
CA PHE A 38 11.35 -0.46 13.28
C PHE A 38 12.33 -1.62 13.12
N VAL A 39 12.16 -2.44 12.08
CA VAL A 39 13.06 -3.56 11.79
C VAL A 39 14.49 -3.06 11.59
N LYS A 40 14.68 -1.97 10.84
CA LYS A 40 15.99 -1.35 10.62
C LYS A 40 16.63 -0.91 11.94
N ILE A 41 15.90 -0.21 12.79
CA ILE A 41 16.41 0.24 14.09
C ILE A 41 16.81 -0.98 14.94
N ILE A 42 15.98 -2.01 14.98
CA ILE A 42 16.26 -3.21 15.77
C ILE A 42 17.50 -3.95 15.25
N ILE A 43 17.69 -4.06 13.93
CA ILE A 43 18.90 -4.64 13.35
C ILE A 43 20.15 -3.83 13.71
N ILE A 44 20.08 -2.50 13.67
CA ILE A 44 21.19 -1.63 14.07
C ILE A 44 21.51 -1.82 15.56
N ILE A 45 20.49 -1.78 16.42
CA ILE A 45 20.64 -1.99 17.87
C ILE A 45 21.21 -3.38 18.15
N ALA A 46 20.71 -4.44 17.50
CA ALA A 46 21.21 -5.80 17.65
C ALA A 46 22.67 -5.93 17.20
N SER A 47 23.04 -5.26 16.10
CA SER A 47 24.42 -5.23 15.61
C SER A 47 25.35 -4.52 16.59
N LEU A 48 24.94 -3.40 17.18
CA LEU A 48 25.72 -2.69 18.19
C LEU A 48 25.78 -3.46 19.52
N ALA A 49 24.66 -4.04 19.95
CA ALA A 49 24.59 -4.88 21.14
C ALA A 49 25.47 -6.12 21.00
N SER A 50 25.67 -6.64 19.78
CA SER A 50 26.60 -7.75 19.54
C SER A 50 28.04 -7.42 19.98
N LEU A 51 28.45 -6.15 19.91
CA LEU A 51 29.76 -5.68 20.37
C LEU A 51 29.85 -5.63 21.91
N ALA A 52 28.74 -5.38 22.59
CA ALA A 52 28.71 -5.34 24.06
C ALA A 52 29.05 -6.71 24.68
N TYR A 53 28.86 -7.81 23.94
CA TYR A 53 29.29 -9.14 24.37
C TYR A 53 30.81 -9.29 24.52
N LEU A 54 31.63 -8.33 24.07
CA LEU A 54 33.06 -8.33 24.39
C LEU A 54 33.32 -8.43 25.91
N VAL A 55 32.45 -7.85 26.74
CA VAL A 55 32.56 -7.98 28.21
C VAL A 55 32.39 -9.44 28.65
N SER A 56 31.41 -10.14 28.09
CA SER A 56 31.21 -11.57 28.34
C SER A 56 32.36 -12.40 27.79
N ASP A 57 32.82 -12.08 26.57
CA ASP A 57 33.93 -12.78 25.92
C ASP A 57 35.22 -12.66 26.77
N TYR A 58 35.49 -11.50 27.37
CA TYR A 58 36.61 -11.29 28.30
C TYR A 58 36.54 -12.20 29.53
N GLN A 59 35.35 -12.36 30.11
CA GLN A 59 35.15 -13.22 31.29
C GLN A 59 35.29 -14.70 30.95
N LEU A 60 34.77 -15.12 29.79
CA LEU A 60 34.77 -16.51 29.35
C LEU A 60 36.12 -16.97 28.78
N ASN A 61 37.02 -16.04 28.47
CA ASN A 61 38.32 -16.31 27.83
C ASN A 61 39.51 -15.92 28.72
N GLY A 62 39.37 -16.12 30.04
CA GLY A 62 40.46 -15.93 31.00
C GLY A 62 41.04 -14.51 31.03
N HIS A 63 40.21 -13.49 30.85
CA HIS A 63 40.60 -12.08 30.81
C HIS A 63 41.42 -11.66 29.57
N THR A 64 41.16 -12.28 28.41
CA THR A 64 41.76 -11.86 27.13
C THR A 64 40.70 -11.60 26.05
N LEU A 65 40.80 -10.44 25.37
CA LEU A 65 39.83 -9.96 24.37
C LEU A 65 40.30 -10.08 22.92
N ILE A 66 41.61 -10.16 22.71
CA ILE A 66 42.22 -10.07 21.37
C ILE A 66 41.63 -11.12 20.40
N PRO A 67 41.41 -12.38 20.80
CA PRO A 67 40.90 -13.40 19.88
C PRO A 67 39.45 -13.15 19.40
N THR A 68 38.62 -12.49 20.21
CA THR A 68 37.19 -12.27 19.92
C THR A 68 36.89 -10.89 19.34
N LEU A 69 37.83 -9.95 19.46
CA LEU A 69 37.69 -8.58 18.97
C LEU A 69 37.45 -8.51 17.45
N VAL A 70 38.22 -9.27 16.66
CA VAL A 70 38.09 -9.29 15.20
C VAL A 70 36.72 -9.85 14.76
N PRO A 71 36.27 -11.02 15.25
CA PRO A 71 34.92 -11.52 14.98
C PRO A 71 33.82 -10.50 15.28
N ARG A 72 33.86 -9.86 16.46
CA ARG A 72 32.82 -8.91 16.88
C ARG A 72 32.81 -7.64 16.02
N LEU A 73 33.98 -7.06 15.73
CA LEU A 73 34.07 -5.85 14.90
C LEU A 73 33.75 -6.11 13.42
N SER A 74 33.83 -7.35 12.95
CA SER A 74 33.53 -7.71 11.55
C SER A 74 32.12 -7.34 11.11
N ILE A 75 31.16 -7.22 12.05
CA ILE A 75 29.75 -6.85 11.80
C ILE A 75 29.61 -5.38 11.35
N LEU A 76 30.55 -4.50 11.72
CA LEU A 76 30.44 -3.07 11.44
C LEU A 76 30.44 -2.76 9.93
N VAL A 77 31.26 -3.47 9.15
CA VAL A 77 31.33 -3.25 7.70
C VAL A 77 30.01 -3.65 7.01
N PRO A 78 29.48 -4.87 7.20
CA PRO A 78 28.15 -5.24 6.71
C PRO A 78 27.03 -4.33 7.20
N LEU A 79 27.10 -3.82 8.44
CA LEU A 79 26.10 -2.89 8.97
C LEU A 79 26.06 -1.59 8.17
N VAL A 80 27.24 -1.01 7.84
CA VAL A 80 27.33 0.20 7.02
C VAL A 80 26.77 -0.07 5.62
N PHE A 81 27.12 -1.19 5.00
CA PHE A 81 26.57 -1.59 3.70
C PHE A 81 25.06 -1.80 3.75
N TYR A 82 24.54 -2.43 4.80
CA TYR A 82 23.11 -2.65 5.01
C TYR A 82 22.37 -1.30 5.06
N ILE A 83 22.82 -0.36 5.90
CA ILE A 83 22.21 0.98 6.02
C ILE A 83 22.22 1.71 4.66
N PHE A 84 23.33 1.62 3.93
CA PHE A 84 23.47 2.27 2.63
C PHE A 84 22.58 1.65 1.55
N LEU A 85 22.58 0.32 1.41
CA LEU A 85 21.83 -0.37 0.36
C LEU A 85 20.32 -0.32 0.61
N GLU A 86 19.89 -0.45 1.86
CA GLU A 86 18.49 -0.42 2.26
C GLU A 86 17.83 0.91 1.89
N THR A 87 18.53 2.03 2.11
CA THR A 87 18.01 3.37 1.76
C THR A 87 17.91 3.64 0.26
N ARG A 88 18.58 2.83 -0.58
CA ARG A 88 18.59 2.99 -2.04
C ARG A 88 17.56 2.13 -2.77
N THR A 89 16.81 1.29 -2.06
CA THR A 89 15.86 0.35 -2.68
C THR A 89 14.47 0.51 -2.09
N ASN A 90 13.46 0.60 -2.96
CA ASN A 90 12.05 0.52 -2.56
C ASN A 90 11.46 -0.88 -2.72
N ASN A 91 12.22 -1.85 -3.23
CA ASN A 91 11.71 -3.20 -3.44
C ASN A 91 11.72 -4.01 -2.14
N TYR A 92 10.54 -4.38 -1.65
CA TYR A 92 10.38 -5.14 -0.40
C TYR A 92 11.20 -6.44 -0.37
N LYS A 93 11.37 -7.13 -1.51
CA LYS A 93 12.14 -8.39 -1.55
C LYS A 93 13.62 -8.15 -1.25
N ILE A 94 14.18 -7.06 -1.74
CA ILE A 94 15.58 -6.69 -1.50
C ILE A 94 15.74 -6.27 -0.04
N LYS A 95 14.83 -5.45 0.50
CA LYS A 95 14.84 -5.08 1.92
C LYS A 95 14.79 -6.30 2.84
N ILE A 96 13.85 -7.22 2.60
CA ILE A 96 13.73 -8.47 3.36
C ILE A 96 15.00 -9.32 3.25
N PHE A 97 15.57 -9.45 2.04
CA PHE A 97 16.82 -10.18 1.85
C PHE A 97 17.97 -9.56 2.66
N LEU A 98 18.14 -8.24 2.60
CA LEU A 98 19.14 -7.51 3.39
C LEU A 98 18.93 -7.69 4.89
N ASN A 99 17.67 -7.66 5.37
CA ASN A 99 17.34 -7.87 6.77
C ASN A 99 17.81 -9.25 7.26
N TYR A 100 17.44 -10.32 6.55
CA TYR A 100 17.85 -11.68 6.93
C TYR A 100 19.35 -11.93 6.71
N LEU A 101 19.95 -11.34 5.68
CA LEU A 101 21.41 -11.40 5.48
C LEU A 101 22.14 -10.81 6.68
N MET A 102 21.71 -9.64 7.15
CA MET A 102 22.33 -8.98 8.30
C MET A 102 22.19 -9.82 9.59
N LEU A 103 21.01 -10.41 9.84
CA LEU A 103 20.82 -11.31 10.98
C LEU A 103 21.77 -12.51 10.94
N ASN A 104 21.88 -13.19 9.80
CA ASN A 104 22.78 -14.34 9.66
C ASN A 104 24.25 -13.94 9.80
N LEU A 105 24.65 -12.74 9.34
CA LEU A 105 26.01 -12.23 9.58
C LEU A 105 26.30 -11.97 11.06
N ILE A 106 25.31 -11.53 11.86
CA ILE A 106 25.44 -11.41 13.32
C ILE A 106 25.63 -12.78 13.96
N VAL A 107 24.89 -13.80 13.50
CA VAL A 107 25.02 -15.19 13.97
C VAL A 107 26.42 -15.71 13.63
N MET A 108 26.88 -15.54 12.39
CA MET A 108 28.19 -15.98 11.93
C MET A 108 29.33 -15.35 12.74
N ALA A 109 29.27 -14.05 12.99
CA ALA A 109 30.25 -13.36 13.82
C ALA A 109 30.24 -13.84 15.28
N THR A 110 29.06 -14.19 15.80
CA THR A 110 28.93 -14.80 17.14
C THR A 110 29.55 -16.21 17.17
N ILE A 111 29.27 -17.04 16.17
CA ILE A 111 29.87 -18.36 16.00
C ILE A 111 31.40 -18.28 15.91
N TRP A 112 31.91 -17.30 15.16
CA TRP A 112 33.34 -17.08 15.03
C TRP A 112 33.97 -16.61 16.34
N SER A 113 33.30 -15.76 17.13
CA SER A 113 33.78 -15.42 18.48
C SER A 113 33.88 -16.67 19.36
N VAL A 114 32.86 -17.53 19.35
CA VAL A 114 32.78 -18.75 20.16
C VAL A 114 33.87 -19.76 19.82
N TYR A 115 34.37 -19.77 18.59
CA TYR A 115 35.51 -20.61 18.21
C TYR A 115 36.77 -20.32 19.04
N HIS A 116 36.96 -19.07 19.42
CA HIS A 116 38.11 -18.62 20.19
C HIS A 116 37.90 -18.68 21.71
N LEU A 117 36.69 -18.97 22.19
CA LEU A 117 36.40 -19.06 23.62
C LEU A 117 36.82 -20.42 24.19
N GLU A 118 37.44 -20.40 25.38
CA GLU A 118 37.72 -21.62 26.15
C GLU A 118 36.43 -22.27 26.65
N ILE A 119 35.50 -21.47 27.18
CA ILE A 119 34.21 -21.94 27.70
C ILE A 119 33.12 -21.72 26.63
N LYS A 120 32.62 -22.81 26.05
CA LYS A 120 31.61 -22.80 24.97
C LYS A 120 30.19 -23.16 25.42
N THR A 121 30.01 -23.54 26.68
CA THR A 121 28.75 -24.04 27.24
C THR A 121 27.59 -23.05 27.12
N HIS A 122 27.86 -21.75 27.21
CA HIS A 122 26.86 -20.68 27.15
C HIS A 122 26.36 -20.33 25.75
N PHE A 123 26.90 -20.96 24.68
CA PHE A 123 26.43 -20.70 23.31
C PHE A 123 24.93 -20.98 23.14
N CYS A 124 24.39 -21.93 23.89
CA CYS A 124 22.96 -22.27 23.86
C CYS A 124 22.05 -21.09 24.25
N GLU A 125 22.45 -20.28 25.22
CA GLU A 125 21.70 -19.10 25.68
C GLU A 125 21.68 -18.04 24.57
N GLY A 126 22.84 -17.76 23.99
CA GLY A 126 22.97 -16.82 22.86
C GLY A 126 22.15 -17.24 21.64
N ALA A 127 22.20 -18.53 21.27
CA ALA A 127 21.37 -19.08 20.19
C ALA A 127 19.87 -18.88 20.48
N THR A 128 19.44 -19.15 21.71
CA THR A 128 18.03 -18.95 22.10
C THR A 128 17.61 -17.48 21.98
N ILE A 129 18.44 -16.54 22.43
CA ILE A 129 18.20 -15.09 22.33
C ILE A 129 18.06 -14.64 20.86
N LEU A 130 18.89 -15.18 19.96
CA LEU A 130 18.87 -14.85 18.54
C LEU A 130 17.51 -15.17 17.87
N ASN A 131 16.76 -16.18 18.34
CA ASN A 131 15.42 -16.47 17.82
C ASN A 131 14.46 -15.29 17.92
N PHE A 132 14.55 -14.48 18.98
CA PHE A 132 13.68 -13.30 19.15
C PHE A 132 13.98 -12.23 18.10
N LEU A 133 15.25 -12.08 17.68
CA LEU A 133 15.61 -11.17 16.60
C LEU A 133 15.04 -11.60 15.26
N PHE A 134 15.05 -12.91 14.98
CA PHE A 134 14.41 -13.45 13.78
C PHE A 134 12.88 -13.27 13.80
N LEU A 135 12.21 -13.47 14.94
CA LEU A 135 10.77 -13.20 15.10
C LEU A 135 10.43 -11.74 14.75
N ILE A 136 11.23 -10.78 15.18
CA ILE A 136 11.01 -9.36 14.87
C ILE A 136 11.14 -9.11 13.37
N CYS A 137 12.17 -9.65 12.71
CA CYS A 137 12.35 -9.49 11.26
C CYS A 137 11.25 -10.17 10.44
N CYS A 138 10.59 -11.20 10.99
CA CYS A 138 9.42 -11.81 10.36
C CYS A 138 8.22 -10.84 10.24
N LEU A 139 8.10 -9.82 11.10
CA LEU A 139 7.00 -8.85 11.05
C LEU A 139 6.92 -8.12 9.71
N GLY A 140 8.04 -7.86 9.04
CA GLY A 140 8.08 -7.21 7.73
C GLY A 140 8.08 -8.18 6.54
N SER A 141 8.08 -9.50 6.78
CA SER A 141 8.35 -10.50 5.75
C SER A 141 7.19 -11.49 5.54
N SER A 142 7.28 -12.23 4.43
CA SER A 142 6.37 -13.36 4.17
C SER A 142 6.80 -14.59 5.00
N PRO A 143 5.85 -15.47 5.39
CA PRO A 143 6.19 -16.71 6.11
C PRO A 143 7.24 -17.57 5.39
N ARG A 144 7.23 -17.58 4.05
CA ARG A 144 8.22 -18.30 3.24
C ARG A 144 9.63 -17.74 3.42
N SER A 145 9.77 -16.42 3.45
CA SER A 145 11.06 -15.75 3.69
C SER A 145 11.56 -16.02 5.11
N GLY A 146 10.67 -16.06 6.10
CA GLY A 146 10.99 -16.45 7.47
C GLY A 146 11.53 -17.88 7.55
N ILE A 147 10.83 -18.85 6.96
CA ILE A 147 11.28 -20.26 6.92
C ILE A 147 12.67 -20.39 6.29
N LEU A 148 12.92 -19.70 5.17
CA LEU A 148 14.23 -19.71 4.51
C LEU A 148 15.32 -19.11 5.41
N GLY A 149 15.07 -17.95 6.03
CA GLY A 149 16.01 -17.31 6.94
C GLY A 149 16.37 -18.19 8.13
N TYR A 150 15.39 -18.85 8.73
CA TYR A 150 15.60 -19.82 9.82
C TYR A 150 16.32 -21.08 9.36
N GLY A 151 16.04 -21.58 8.15
CA GLY A 151 16.76 -22.72 7.58
C GLY A 151 18.25 -22.45 7.46
N ILE A 152 18.64 -21.24 7.07
CA ILE A 152 20.04 -20.79 7.04
C ILE A 152 20.60 -20.76 8.47
N TYR A 153 19.89 -20.15 9.41
CA TYR A 153 20.29 -20.08 10.82
C TYR A 153 20.60 -21.46 11.44
N PHE A 154 19.72 -22.45 11.25
CA PHE A 154 19.98 -23.83 11.71
C PHE A 154 21.17 -24.46 11.00
N THR A 155 21.33 -24.19 9.71
CA THR A 155 22.46 -24.69 8.93
C THR A 155 23.78 -24.12 9.46
N GLU A 156 23.81 -22.83 9.82
CA GLU A 156 24.98 -22.19 10.45
C GLU A 156 25.33 -22.84 11.79
N ILE A 157 24.34 -23.14 12.64
CA ILE A 157 24.57 -23.87 13.91
C ILE A 157 25.16 -25.26 13.63
N LEU A 158 24.57 -26.03 12.72
CA LEU A 158 25.02 -27.39 12.40
C LEU A 158 26.43 -27.40 11.79
N LEU A 159 26.73 -26.47 10.90
CA LEU A 159 28.06 -26.31 10.32
C LEU A 159 29.09 -25.90 11.37
N SER A 160 28.72 -24.97 12.26
CA SER A 160 29.62 -24.49 13.31
C SER A 160 29.99 -25.59 14.31
N HIS A 161 29.13 -26.57 14.55
CA HIS A 161 29.43 -27.72 15.39
C HIS A 161 30.65 -28.52 14.90
N GLN A 162 30.85 -28.63 13.58
CA GLN A 162 31.98 -29.37 12.98
C GLN A 162 33.35 -28.82 13.39
N PHE A 163 33.43 -27.53 13.71
CA PHE A 163 34.66 -26.86 14.11
C PHE A 163 34.69 -26.56 15.61
N ASN A 164 33.54 -26.18 16.19
CA ASN A 164 33.44 -25.76 17.59
C ASN A 164 33.29 -26.91 18.58
N HIS A 165 32.84 -28.09 18.14
CA HIS A 165 32.67 -29.29 18.96
C HIS A 165 31.81 -29.03 20.22
N TYR A 166 30.63 -28.43 20.04
CA TYR A 166 29.73 -28.12 21.16
C TYR A 166 29.36 -29.38 21.95
N GLU A 167 29.65 -29.38 23.25
CA GLU A 167 29.29 -30.47 24.17
C GLU A 167 27.78 -30.69 24.25
N ASN A 168 27.00 -29.61 24.15
CA ASN A 168 25.55 -29.59 24.38
C ASN A 168 24.73 -29.40 23.09
N LEU A 169 25.19 -29.90 21.93
CA LEU A 169 24.46 -29.74 20.66
C LEU A 169 23.01 -30.21 20.74
N ASN A 170 22.77 -31.37 21.38
CA ASN A 170 21.42 -31.91 21.54
C ASN A 170 20.50 -30.96 22.30
N VAL A 171 21.01 -30.29 23.34
CA VAL A 171 20.26 -29.30 24.11
C VAL A 171 19.95 -28.08 23.25
N ILE A 172 20.94 -27.56 22.51
CA ILE A 172 20.77 -26.43 21.59
C ILE A 172 19.63 -26.72 20.60
N LEU A 173 19.66 -27.87 19.93
CA LEU A 173 18.63 -28.25 18.97
C LEU A 173 17.26 -28.45 19.64
N SER A 174 17.22 -29.11 20.80
CA SER A 174 15.97 -29.37 21.54
C SER A 174 15.24 -28.11 22.00
N LEU A 175 15.97 -27.01 22.24
CA LEU A 175 15.38 -25.71 22.59
C LEU A 175 15.01 -24.90 21.34
N ASN A 176 15.88 -24.88 20.33
CA ASN A 176 15.67 -24.04 19.15
C ASN A 176 14.56 -24.57 18.22
N ILE A 177 14.39 -25.89 18.07
CA ILE A 177 13.38 -26.47 17.18
C ILE A 177 11.94 -26.11 17.62
N PRO A 178 11.54 -26.30 18.90
CA PRO A 178 10.23 -25.84 19.36
C PRO A 178 10.05 -24.33 19.26
N CYS A 179 11.09 -23.54 19.57
CA CYS A 179 11.05 -22.08 19.39
C CYS A 179 10.78 -21.69 17.93
N PHE A 180 11.45 -22.33 16.98
CA PHE A 180 11.20 -22.12 15.56
C PHE A 180 9.75 -22.46 15.18
N GLY A 181 9.23 -23.62 15.61
CA GLY A 181 7.85 -24.01 15.36
C GLY A 181 6.85 -22.98 15.90
N ALA A 182 7.06 -22.52 17.14
CA ALA A 182 6.25 -21.48 17.77
C ALA A 182 6.32 -20.14 17.03
N ILE A 183 7.52 -19.73 16.58
CA ILE A 183 7.72 -18.46 15.88
C ILE A 183 7.08 -18.50 14.49
N ILE A 184 7.21 -19.60 13.74
CA ILE A 184 6.55 -19.73 12.43
C ILE A 184 5.02 -19.72 12.60
N LEU A 185 4.50 -20.41 13.61
CA LEU A 185 3.06 -20.38 13.90
C LEU A 185 2.60 -18.95 14.25
N ALA A 186 3.32 -18.26 15.14
CA ALA A 186 3.05 -16.88 15.50
C ALA A 186 3.13 -15.95 14.27
N HIS A 187 4.13 -16.14 13.40
CA HIS A 187 4.29 -15.37 12.18
C HIS A 187 3.12 -15.58 11.22
N CYS A 188 2.65 -16.82 11.02
CA CYS A 188 1.48 -17.09 10.20
C CYS A 188 0.21 -16.41 10.76
N LEU A 189 0.00 -16.44 12.08
CA LEU A 189 -1.14 -15.78 12.72
C LEU A 189 -1.06 -14.25 12.58
N LEU A 190 0.12 -13.68 12.79
CA LEU A 190 0.37 -12.24 12.60
C LEU A 190 0.18 -11.83 11.13
N ASP A 191 0.60 -12.66 10.16
CA ASP A 191 0.39 -12.36 8.73
C ASP A 191 -1.10 -12.26 8.37
N LEU A 192 -1.95 -13.08 8.98
CA LEU A 192 -3.41 -13.00 8.82
C LEU A 192 -4.00 -11.76 9.52
N GLY A 193 -3.48 -11.39 10.70
CA GLY A 193 -3.87 -10.15 11.38
C GLY A 193 -3.51 -8.91 10.56
N GLU A 194 -2.32 -8.88 9.98
CA GLU A 194 -1.88 -7.82 9.06
C GLU A 194 -2.72 -7.76 7.79
N LEU A 195 -3.16 -8.91 7.28
CA LEU A 195 -4.07 -8.95 6.14
C LEU A 195 -5.41 -8.28 6.49
N ASP A 196 -6.00 -8.57 7.65
CA ASP A 196 -7.23 -7.90 8.10
C ASP A 196 -7.03 -6.38 8.25
N HIS A 197 -5.90 -5.96 8.82
CA HIS A 197 -5.55 -4.55 8.92
C HIS A 197 -5.44 -3.90 7.53
N TYR A 198 -4.71 -4.51 6.61
CA TYR A 198 -4.53 -4.04 5.23
C TYR A 198 -5.88 -3.91 4.50
N LEU A 199 -6.74 -4.94 4.58
CA LEU A 199 -8.05 -4.92 3.94
C LEU A 199 -8.96 -3.85 4.55
N THR A 200 -8.90 -3.66 5.87
CA THR A 200 -9.66 -2.61 6.56
C THR A 200 -9.18 -1.22 6.14
N SER A 201 -7.87 -0.98 6.14
CA SER A 201 -7.27 0.28 5.71
C SER A 201 -7.61 0.62 4.26
N ARG A 202 -7.60 -0.37 3.35
CA ARG A 202 -8.05 -0.17 1.96
C ARG A 202 -9.52 0.21 1.84
N LYS A 203 -10.40 -0.45 2.62
CA LYS A 203 -11.83 -0.12 2.63
C LYS A 203 -12.08 1.29 3.15
N LEU A 204 -11.37 1.68 4.21
CA LEU A 204 -11.45 3.04 4.76
C LEU A 204 -10.94 4.07 3.75
N GLU A 205 -9.80 3.80 3.11
CA GLU A 205 -9.28 4.69 2.08
C GLU A 205 -10.26 4.84 0.92
N GLN A 206 -10.86 3.74 0.46
CA GLN A 206 -11.87 3.78 -0.59
C GLN A 206 -13.09 4.61 -0.16
N ALA A 207 -13.61 4.39 1.05
CA ALA A 207 -14.72 5.16 1.61
C ALA A 207 -14.42 6.67 1.72
N LEU A 208 -13.16 7.03 2.01
CA LEU A 208 -12.71 8.43 2.07
C LEU A 208 -12.70 9.12 0.70
N ILE A 209 -12.56 8.37 -0.39
CA ILE A 209 -12.45 8.93 -1.76
C ILE A 209 -13.70 8.72 -2.61
N THR A 210 -14.71 8.01 -2.11
CA THR A 210 -15.99 7.79 -2.80
C THR A 210 -17.14 8.53 -2.14
N ASP A 211 -18.13 8.92 -2.93
CA ASP A 211 -19.41 9.45 -2.45
C ASP A 211 -20.34 8.27 -2.06
N PRO A 212 -20.89 8.26 -0.83
CA PRO A 212 -21.66 7.12 -0.33
C PRO A 212 -23.01 6.93 -1.05
N LEU A 213 -23.58 7.99 -1.61
CA LEU A 213 -24.88 7.92 -2.31
C LEU A 213 -24.72 7.34 -3.72
N THR A 214 -23.71 7.82 -4.45
CA THR A 214 -23.59 7.59 -5.90
C THR A 214 -22.51 6.56 -6.26
N THR A 215 -21.62 6.21 -5.33
CA THR A 215 -20.41 5.40 -5.53
C THR A 215 -19.37 5.99 -6.48
N ALA A 216 -19.65 7.15 -7.09
CA ALA A 216 -18.67 7.94 -7.82
C ALA A 216 -17.57 8.42 -6.86
N TYR A 217 -16.44 8.83 -7.40
CA TYR A 217 -15.42 9.45 -6.56
C TYR A 217 -15.94 10.77 -6.00
N ASN A 218 -15.46 11.17 -4.83
CA ASN A 218 -15.80 12.45 -4.25
C ASN A 218 -14.76 13.52 -4.62
N ARG A 219 -15.05 14.77 -4.26
CA ARG A 219 -14.15 15.91 -4.48
C ARG A 219 -12.74 15.71 -3.91
N HIS A 220 -12.57 14.89 -2.86
CA HIS A 220 -11.26 14.59 -2.27
C HIS A 220 -10.38 13.76 -3.22
N LYS A 221 -10.95 12.77 -3.91
CA LYS A 221 -10.21 11.99 -4.91
C LYS A 221 -9.63 12.88 -6.00
N MET A 222 -10.43 13.83 -6.46
CA MET A 222 -10.05 14.78 -7.50
C MET A 222 -8.84 15.61 -7.07
N TYR A 223 -8.82 16.13 -5.84
CA TYR A 223 -7.66 16.84 -5.30
C TYR A 223 -6.38 15.99 -5.29
N ARG A 224 -6.48 14.73 -4.84
CA ARG A 224 -5.34 13.80 -4.90
C ARG A 224 -4.81 13.60 -6.33
N LEU A 225 -5.70 13.41 -7.32
CA LEU A 225 -5.30 13.23 -8.72
C LEU A 225 -4.51 14.43 -9.28
N ILE A 226 -4.79 15.63 -8.76
CA ILE A 226 -4.12 16.87 -9.17
C ILE A 226 -2.79 17.03 -8.43
N GLU A 227 -2.78 16.84 -7.11
CA GLU A 227 -1.56 16.96 -6.29
C GLU A 227 -0.48 15.95 -6.70
N ASP A 228 -0.88 14.71 -6.97
CA ASP A 228 0.03 13.64 -7.38
C ASP A 228 0.52 13.78 -8.84
N ASN A 229 0.12 14.86 -9.54
CA ASN A 229 0.34 15.07 -10.98
C ASN A 229 -0.09 13.87 -11.84
N HIS A 230 -0.97 13.00 -11.35
CA HIS A 230 -1.40 11.79 -12.07
C HIS A 230 -2.07 12.12 -13.42
N LEU A 231 -2.67 13.30 -13.54
CA LEU A 231 -3.25 13.80 -14.79
C LEU A 231 -2.20 14.21 -15.85
N ILE A 232 -0.95 14.44 -15.43
CA ILE A 232 0.11 15.08 -16.25
C ILE A 232 1.10 14.04 -16.80
N ILE A 233 1.19 12.84 -16.22
CA ILE A 233 2.24 11.87 -16.50
C ILE A 233 1.87 11.00 -17.74
N ASN A 234 1.70 11.60 -18.92
CA ASN A 234 1.76 10.97 -20.26
C ASN A 234 0.45 10.75 -21.06
N GLU A 235 -0.71 11.22 -20.63
CA GLU A 235 -1.98 11.00 -21.36
C GLU A 235 -2.63 12.31 -21.82
N PHE A 236 -1.85 13.22 -22.41
CA PHE A 236 -2.42 14.36 -23.14
C PHE A 236 -2.90 13.93 -24.54
N PRO A 237 -3.98 14.51 -25.07
CA PRO A 237 -4.82 15.56 -24.44
C PRO A 237 -5.72 14.99 -23.33
N VAL A 238 -6.06 15.83 -22.35
CA VAL A 238 -6.99 15.49 -21.26
C VAL A 238 -8.22 16.38 -21.38
N SER A 239 -9.42 15.80 -21.37
CA SER A 239 -10.68 16.56 -21.37
C SER A 239 -11.36 16.55 -20.01
N LEU A 240 -11.93 17.70 -19.62
CA LEU A 240 -12.81 17.83 -18.47
C LEU A 240 -14.24 18.04 -18.94
N ILE A 241 -15.17 17.30 -18.34
CA ILE A 241 -16.60 17.47 -18.52
C ILE A 241 -17.21 17.80 -17.17
N MET A 242 -17.98 18.88 -17.07
CA MET A 242 -18.78 19.18 -15.88
C MET A 242 -20.25 19.07 -16.25
N LEU A 243 -20.99 18.30 -15.48
CA LEU A 243 -22.40 17.96 -15.73
C LEU A 243 -23.24 18.29 -14.51
N ASP A 244 -24.50 18.60 -14.76
CA ASP A 244 -25.48 18.93 -13.73
C ASP A 244 -26.89 18.47 -14.13
N ILE A 245 -27.69 18.06 -13.14
CA ILE A 245 -29.08 17.65 -13.36
C ILE A 245 -29.96 18.89 -13.55
N ASP A 246 -30.55 19.00 -14.72
CA ASP A 246 -31.44 20.10 -15.03
C ASP A 246 -32.65 20.11 -14.10
N HIS A 247 -32.88 21.26 -13.46
CA HIS A 247 -34.00 21.48 -12.55
C HIS A 247 -34.05 20.52 -11.35
N PHE A 248 -32.91 20.07 -10.82
CA PHE A 248 -32.87 19.13 -9.69
C PHE A 248 -33.68 19.60 -8.46
N LYS A 249 -33.63 20.89 -8.13
CA LYS A 249 -34.47 21.46 -7.06
C LYS A 249 -35.97 21.18 -7.28
N LYS A 250 -36.46 21.30 -8.51
CA LYS A 250 -37.86 21.00 -8.85
C LYS A 250 -38.20 19.53 -8.63
N ILE A 251 -37.26 18.62 -8.89
CA ILE A 251 -37.41 17.18 -8.61
C ILE A 251 -37.59 16.97 -7.11
N ASN A 252 -36.73 17.57 -6.28
CA ASN A 252 -36.84 17.50 -4.82
C ASN A 252 -38.16 18.10 -4.31
N ASP A 253 -38.54 19.26 -4.82
CA ASP A 253 -39.74 19.97 -4.39
C ASP A 253 -41.03 19.22 -4.80
N THR A 254 -41.01 18.50 -5.92
CA THR A 254 -42.19 17.78 -6.46
C THR A 254 -42.31 16.36 -5.91
N HIS A 255 -41.20 15.66 -5.75
CA HIS A 255 -41.17 14.22 -5.44
C HIS A 255 -40.52 13.88 -4.09
N GLY A 256 -40.00 14.87 -3.38
CA GLY A 256 -39.27 14.71 -2.13
C GLY A 256 -37.80 14.33 -2.33
N HIS A 257 -36.99 14.59 -1.30
CA HIS A 257 -35.55 14.35 -1.31
C HIS A 257 -35.16 12.91 -1.63
N THR A 258 -35.96 11.91 -1.21
CA THR A 258 -35.68 10.50 -1.51
C THR A 258 -35.66 10.23 -3.02
N VAL A 259 -36.52 10.87 -3.81
CA VAL A 259 -36.52 10.72 -5.27
C VAL A 259 -35.36 11.47 -5.91
N GLY A 260 -34.98 12.64 -5.37
CA GLY A 260 -33.74 13.32 -5.76
C GLY A 260 -32.50 12.47 -5.54
N ASP A 261 -32.39 11.82 -4.37
CA ASP A 261 -31.30 10.91 -4.05
C ASP A 261 -31.25 9.71 -5.00
N GLN A 262 -32.41 9.15 -5.36
CA GLN A 262 -32.49 8.09 -6.36
C GLN A 262 -32.06 8.58 -7.75
N ALA A 263 -32.39 9.82 -8.14
CA ALA A 263 -31.97 10.40 -9.41
C ALA A 263 -30.44 10.58 -9.46
N LEU A 264 -29.84 11.06 -8.37
CA LEU A 264 -28.38 11.16 -8.22
C LEU A 264 -27.71 9.78 -8.27
N HIS A 265 -28.27 8.80 -7.55
CA HIS A 265 -27.77 7.43 -7.56
C HIS A 265 -27.80 6.81 -8.96
N TYR A 266 -28.91 7.00 -9.68
CA TYR A 266 -29.07 6.55 -11.06
C TYR A 266 -28.06 7.24 -11.99
N LEU A 267 -27.90 8.56 -11.88
CA LEU A 267 -26.94 9.31 -12.67
C LEU A 267 -25.51 8.82 -12.41
N GLY A 268 -25.09 8.76 -11.15
CA GLY A 268 -23.75 8.30 -10.76
C GLY A 268 -23.44 6.89 -11.27
N LYS A 269 -24.37 5.94 -11.12
CA LYS A 269 -24.21 4.58 -11.67
C LYS A 269 -24.10 4.57 -13.18
N THR A 270 -24.91 5.39 -13.87
CA THR A 270 -24.86 5.49 -15.33
C THR A 270 -23.52 6.06 -15.77
N LEU A 271 -23.07 7.16 -15.19
CA LEU A 271 -21.78 7.77 -15.50
C LEU A 271 -20.61 6.78 -15.24
N MET A 272 -20.57 6.14 -14.09
CA MET A 272 -19.52 5.16 -13.75
C MET A 272 -19.48 4.00 -14.75
N LYS A 273 -20.65 3.51 -15.19
CA LYS A 273 -20.74 2.41 -16.16
C LYS A 273 -20.31 2.81 -17.57
N GLU A 274 -20.71 3.98 -18.03
CA GLU A 274 -20.44 4.42 -19.42
C GLU A 274 -19.03 4.96 -19.59
N ILE A 275 -18.46 5.57 -18.55
CA ILE A 275 -17.07 6.04 -18.57
C ILE A 275 -16.10 4.88 -18.33
N ASP A 276 -16.41 3.96 -17.41
CA ASP A 276 -15.63 2.77 -17.11
C ASP A 276 -14.10 3.06 -17.07
N ASN A 277 -13.31 2.36 -17.88
CA ASN A 277 -11.85 2.50 -17.93
C ASN A 277 -11.37 3.74 -18.72
N ALA A 278 -12.26 4.53 -19.32
CA ALA A 278 -11.90 5.71 -20.09
C ALA A 278 -11.58 6.95 -19.24
N GLY A 279 -11.94 6.94 -17.95
CA GLY A 279 -11.63 8.07 -17.07
C GLY A 279 -12.20 7.98 -15.66
N THR A 280 -12.27 9.13 -15.01
CA THR A 280 -12.67 9.25 -13.60
C THR A 280 -13.94 10.09 -13.46
N VAL A 281 -14.99 9.53 -12.86
CA VAL A 281 -16.23 10.26 -12.52
C VAL A 281 -16.20 10.69 -11.05
N ILE A 282 -16.44 11.98 -10.83
CA ILE A 282 -16.40 12.63 -9.52
C ILE A 282 -17.72 13.34 -9.26
N ARG A 283 -18.33 13.15 -8.09
CA ARG A 283 -19.38 14.03 -7.58
C ARG A 283 -18.72 15.25 -6.94
N PHE A 284 -18.85 16.40 -7.60
CA PHE A 284 -18.18 17.65 -7.22
C PHE A 284 -18.99 18.46 -6.19
N GLY A 285 -20.31 18.45 -6.36
CA GLY A 285 -21.26 19.19 -5.53
C GLY A 285 -22.52 18.38 -5.21
N GLY A 286 -23.61 19.06 -4.83
CA GLY A 286 -24.89 18.42 -4.51
C GLY A 286 -25.46 17.64 -5.69
N GLU A 287 -25.56 18.29 -6.85
CA GLU A 287 -26.10 17.76 -8.10
C GLU A 287 -25.10 17.80 -9.28
N GLU A 288 -23.86 18.18 -8.99
CA GLU A 288 -22.81 18.41 -9.98
C GLU A 288 -21.82 17.25 -10.03
N PHE A 289 -21.49 16.83 -11.25
CA PHE A 289 -20.49 15.81 -11.53
C PHE A 289 -19.38 16.37 -12.42
N VAL A 290 -18.16 15.92 -12.19
CA VAL A 290 -16.99 16.19 -13.04
C VAL A 290 -16.47 14.86 -13.55
N ILE A 291 -16.19 14.79 -14.85
CA ILE A 291 -15.56 13.64 -15.50
C ILE A 291 -14.21 14.11 -16.04
N ILE A 292 -13.17 13.35 -15.70
CA ILE A 292 -11.81 13.57 -16.20
C ILE A 292 -11.49 12.44 -17.16
N LEU A 293 -11.16 12.76 -18.40
CA LEU A 293 -10.86 11.81 -19.47
C LEU A 293 -9.42 12.00 -19.97
N PRO A 294 -8.46 11.26 -19.41
CA PRO A 294 -7.09 11.19 -19.93
C PRO A 294 -7.04 10.60 -21.34
N GLY A 295 -6.11 11.06 -22.18
CA GLY A 295 -5.92 10.58 -23.55
C GLY A 295 -7.12 10.83 -24.47
N CYS A 296 -8.01 11.76 -24.10
CA CYS A 296 -9.26 12.03 -24.77
C CYS A 296 -9.31 13.48 -25.26
N PRO A 297 -9.31 13.72 -26.58
CA PRO A 297 -9.45 15.06 -27.12
C PRO A 297 -10.90 15.58 -26.95
N PRO A 298 -11.11 16.92 -26.88
CA PRO A 298 -12.41 17.51 -26.59
C PRO A 298 -13.54 17.09 -27.54
N GLU A 299 -13.25 16.82 -28.81
CA GLU A 299 -14.23 16.35 -29.79
C GLU A 299 -14.79 14.98 -29.42
N LYS A 300 -13.93 14.08 -28.92
CA LYS A 300 -14.32 12.75 -28.47
C LYS A 300 -15.09 12.85 -27.15
N ALA A 301 -14.63 13.69 -26.23
CA ALA A 301 -15.35 13.98 -24.99
C ALA A 301 -16.76 14.55 -25.25
N CYS A 302 -16.91 15.40 -26.27
CA CYS A 302 -18.19 15.96 -26.69
C CYS A 302 -19.16 14.89 -27.19
N LYS A 303 -18.69 13.95 -28.02
CA LYS A 303 -19.50 12.81 -28.44
C LYS A 303 -19.96 11.97 -27.25
N MET A 304 -19.04 11.65 -26.33
CA MET A 304 -19.36 10.88 -25.12
C MET A 304 -20.39 11.60 -24.24
N ALA A 305 -20.23 12.91 -24.02
CA ALA A 305 -21.18 13.72 -23.26
C ALA A 305 -22.57 13.75 -23.91
N GLU A 306 -22.64 13.86 -25.24
CA GLU A 306 -23.89 13.91 -25.97
C GLU A 306 -24.62 12.55 -25.95
N ASP A 307 -23.88 11.45 -26.04
CA ASP A 307 -24.43 10.10 -25.91
C ASP A 307 -24.97 9.87 -24.49
N LEU A 308 -24.23 10.30 -23.46
CA LEU A 308 -24.68 10.29 -22.06
C LEU A 308 -25.97 11.09 -21.87
N ARG A 309 -26.02 12.31 -22.41
CA ARG A 309 -27.18 13.20 -22.33
C ARG A 309 -28.42 12.55 -22.93
N LYS A 310 -28.31 12.04 -24.17
CA LYS A 310 -29.42 11.34 -24.85
C LYS A 310 -29.88 10.12 -24.06
N LYS A 311 -28.94 9.33 -23.54
CA LYS A 311 -29.22 8.13 -22.76
C LYS A 311 -29.99 8.44 -21.47
N ILE A 312 -29.61 9.50 -20.77
CA ILE A 312 -30.29 9.93 -19.55
C ILE A 312 -31.69 10.45 -19.87
N ALA A 313 -31.81 11.33 -20.88
CA ALA A 313 -33.09 11.92 -21.27
C ALA A 313 -34.12 10.88 -21.76
N LEU A 314 -33.67 9.78 -22.37
CA LEU A 314 -34.53 8.71 -22.90
C LEU A 314 -34.76 7.55 -21.92
N SER A 315 -34.19 7.60 -20.71
CA SER A 315 -34.26 6.45 -19.80
C SER A 315 -35.54 6.40 -18.99
N GLU A 316 -36.33 5.36 -19.24
CA GLU A 316 -37.51 5.00 -18.44
C GLU A 316 -37.14 4.36 -17.08
N LYS A 317 -35.86 4.07 -16.85
CA LYS A 317 -35.36 3.50 -15.58
C LYS A 317 -35.09 4.56 -14.52
N THR A 318 -35.33 5.82 -14.84
CA THR A 318 -35.16 6.93 -13.92
C THR A 318 -36.34 6.99 -12.95
N PRO A 319 -36.10 7.34 -11.67
CA PRO A 319 -37.18 7.49 -10.68
C PRO A 319 -38.07 8.72 -10.97
N ALA A 320 -37.55 9.66 -11.76
CA ALA A 320 -38.26 10.79 -12.34
C ALA A 320 -37.58 11.15 -13.68
N ASN A 321 -38.34 11.63 -14.66
CA ASN A 321 -37.77 12.07 -15.93
C ASN A 321 -36.94 13.35 -15.70
N PHE A 322 -35.64 13.30 -15.99
CA PHE A 322 -34.76 14.46 -15.92
C PHE A 322 -33.78 14.47 -17.09
N THR A 323 -33.24 15.65 -17.37
CA THR A 323 -32.18 15.86 -18.37
C THR A 323 -30.92 16.34 -17.67
N ILE A 324 -29.80 16.33 -18.41
CA ILE A 324 -28.55 16.88 -17.93
C ILE A 324 -28.01 17.90 -18.92
N SER A 325 -27.35 18.93 -18.39
CA SER A 325 -26.54 19.85 -19.17
C SER A 325 -25.07 19.57 -18.90
N ALA A 326 -24.20 19.75 -19.90
CA ALA A 326 -22.77 19.51 -19.77
C ALA A 326 -21.92 20.61 -20.39
N GLY A 327 -20.87 21.03 -19.69
CA GLY A 327 -19.78 21.85 -20.20
C GLY A 327 -18.53 21.02 -20.44
N ILE A 328 -17.77 21.32 -21.49
CA ILE A 328 -16.54 20.61 -21.84
C ILE A 328 -15.41 21.60 -22.11
N VAL A 329 -14.21 21.30 -21.60
CA VAL A 329 -12.98 22.01 -21.90
C VAL A 329 -11.79 21.05 -21.98
N GLU A 330 -10.74 21.47 -22.68
CA GLU A 330 -9.45 20.80 -22.59
C GLU A 330 -8.71 21.24 -21.31
N TYR A 331 -8.05 20.29 -20.65
CA TYR A 331 -7.20 20.57 -19.51
C TYR A 331 -5.92 21.28 -19.96
N ASN A 332 -5.64 22.46 -19.40
CA ASN A 332 -4.53 23.31 -19.79
C ASN A 332 -3.31 23.21 -18.85
N GLY A 333 -3.23 22.16 -18.02
CA GLY A 333 -2.20 22.02 -16.98
C GLY A 333 -2.48 22.79 -15.69
N ASN A 334 -3.50 23.66 -15.64
CA ASN A 334 -3.92 24.36 -14.44
C ASN A 334 -5.37 24.02 -14.06
N PHE A 335 -5.51 23.13 -13.08
CA PHE A 335 -6.81 22.64 -12.64
C PHE A 335 -7.79 23.74 -12.23
N LYS A 336 -7.33 24.75 -11.48
CA LYS A 336 -8.21 25.84 -11.03
C LYS A 336 -8.74 26.66 -12.21
N LYS A 337 -7.91 26.88 -13.24
CA LYS A 337 -8.35 27.55 -14.47
C LYS A 337 -9.30 26.66 -15.27
N SER A 338 -8.98 25.40 -15.48
CA SER A 338 -9.82 24.48 -16.24
C SER A 338 -11.19 24.24 -15.57
N ILE A 339 -11.27 24.18 -14.23
CA ILE A 339 -12.57 24.10 -13.54
C ILE A 339 -13.42 25.35 -13.75
N LYS A 340 -12.83 26.54 -13.70
CA LYS A 340 -13.58 27.77 -14.00
C LYS A 340 -14.09 27.80 -15.45
N ALA A 341 -13.27 27.33 -16.38
CA ALA A 341 -13.63 27.30 -17.79
C ALA A 341 -14.75 26.29 -18.08
N VAL A 342 -14.70 25.10 -17.45
CA VAL A 342 -15.75 24.08 -17.62
C VAL A 342 -17.07 24.47 -16.95
N ASP A 343 -16.99 25.14 -15.80
CA ASP A 343 -18.16 25.71 -15.11
C ASP A 343 -18.85 26.76 -15.97
N HIS A 344 -18.08 27.67 -16.58
CA HIS A 344 -18.61 28.64 -17.53
C HIS A 344 -19.24 27.95 -18.76
N ALA A 345 -18.61 26.90 -19.30
CA ALA A 345 -19.19 26.13 -20.39
C ALA A 345 -20.52 25.46 -20.00
N LEU A 346 -20.61 24.91 -18.79
CA LEU A 346 -21.84 24.34 -18.25
C LEU A 346 -22.92 25.41 -18.06
N TYR A 347 -22.55 26.59 -17.55
CA TYR A 347 -23.46 27.72 -17.41
C TYR A 347 -24.08 28.11 -18.76
N HIS A 348 -23.27 28.21 -19.83
CA HIS A 348 -23.76 28.46 -21.19
C HIS A 348 -24.75 27.39 -21.68
N ALA A 349 -24.49 26.12 -21.39
CA ALA A 349 -25.43 25.04 -21.70
C ALA A 349 -26.75 25.18 -20.93
N LYS A 350 -26.72 25.63 -19.67
CA LYS A 350 -27.94 25.86 -18.88
C LYS A 350 -28.75 27.07 -19.39
N GLU A 351 -28.08 28.17 -19.71
CA GLU A 351 -28.74 29.40 -20.20
C GLU A 351 -29.29 29.24 -21.62
N SER A 352 -28.64 28.43 -22.46
CA SER A 352 -29.08 28.20 -23.85
C SER A 352 -30.28 27.25 -23.96
N GLY A 353 -30.99 26.97 -22.85
CA GLY A 353 -32.19 26.11 -22.84
C GLY A 353 -32.04 24.75 -22.18
N ARG A 354 -30.91 24.46 -21.51
CA ARG A 354 -30.62 23.17 -20.83
C ARG A 354 -30.63 21.96 -21.78
N ASN A 355 -30.49 20.75 -21.23
CA ASN A 355 -30.48 19.50 -21.98
C ASN A 355 -29.57 19.54 -23.22
N GLN A 356 -28.35 20.05 -23.04
CA GLN A 356 -27.38 20.20 -24.12
C GLN A 356 -25.94 20.13 -23.62
N VAL A 357 -25.05 19.93 -24.58
CA VAL A 357 -23.61 19.91 -24.36
C VAL A 357 -23.00 21.14 -25.01
N PHE A 358 -22.24 21.90 -24.24
CA PHE A 358 -21.48 23.04 -24.75
C PHE A 358 -19.98 22.79 -24.60
N TRP A 359 -19.28 22.89 -25.72
CA TRP A 359 -17.82 22.86 -25.75
C TRP A 359 -17.30 24.21 -26.21
N ASN A 360 -16.54 24.89 -25.35
CA ASN A 360 -15.92 26.15 -25.71
C ASN A 360 -14.55 25.90 -26.35
N ARG A 361 -14.40 26.27 -27.63
CA ARG A 361 -13.12 26.21 -28.37
C ARG A 361 -12.20 27.41 -28.10
N GLU A 362 -12.73 28.55 -27.66
CA GLU A 362 -12.03 29.85 -27.58
C GLU A 362 -11.18 30.02 -26.31
N PHE A 363 -11.38 29.22 -25.27
CA PHE A 363 -10.52 29.27 -24.06
C PHE A 363 -9.11 28.72 -24.26
N HIS A 364 -8.81 28.10 -25.41
CA HIS A 364 -7.44 27.69 -25.77
C HIS A 364 -6.53 28.89 -26.09
N THR A 365 -7.10 29.97 -26.62
CA THR A 365 -6.35 31.10 -27.19
C THR A 365 -6.05 32.25 -26.22
N GLU A 366 -6.82 32.43 -25.15
CA GLU A 366 -6.60 33.52 -24.18
C GLU A 366 -5.54 33.21 -23.10
N LEU A 367 -5.00 32.00 -23.05
CA LEU A 367 -4.07 31.56 -22.00
C LEU A 367 -2.64 31.28 -22.48
N THR A 368 -2.40 31.40 -23.79
CA THR A 368 -1.07 31.39 -24.42
C THR A 368 -0.57 32.80 -24.79
N GLY A 369 -1.30 33.85 -24.40
CA GLY A 369 -0.95 35.26 -24.59
C GLY A 369 -0.27 35.87 -23.38
#